data_AF-A0A5B9Y8T1-F1
#
_entry.id   AF-A0A5B9Y8T1-F1
#
_cell.length_a   1.000
_cell.length_b   1.000
_cell.length_c   1.000
_cell.angle_alpha   90.00
_cell.angle_beta   90.00
_cell.angle_gamma   90.00
#
_symmetry.space_group_name_H-M   'P 1'
#
loop_
_entity.id
_entity.type
_entity.pdbx_description
1 polymer ?
#
loop_
_entity_poly.entity_id
_entity_poly.type
_entity_poly.pdbx_seq_one_letter_code
_entity_poly.pdbx_strand_id
1 'polypeptide(L)'
;MDLPKIMASMMTLKVTPEILIAKADEVIKDVSSIKQEMETIQQKVEGTKAYWIGEAGDLHRKLYNDQKEDIQDMMRRLDEHPRDLKIIASNYMTTEKEVENIANALTDNVIV
;
A
#
# COMPACT_ATOMS: atom_id res chain seq x y z
N MET A 1 -30.85 -7.25 30.59
CA MET A 1 -30.70 -6.61 29.27
C MET A 1 -29.22 -6.31 29.12
N ASP A 2 -28.49 -7.13 28.34
CA ASP A 2 -27.03 -7.11 28.23
C ASP A 2 -26.57 -5.97 27.32
N LEU A 3 -26.27 -4.82 27.92
CA LEU A 3 -25.64 -3.66 27.28
C LEU A 3 -24.31 -3.96 26.53
N PRO A 4 -23.46 -4.94 26.92
CA PRO A 4 -22.20 -5.21 26.23
C PRO A 4 -22.39 -5.76 24.80
N LYS A 5 -23.49 -6.48 24.55
CA LYS A 5 -23.74 -7.11 23.24
C LYS A 5 -24.22 -6.12 22.17
N ILE A 6 -24.81 -4.99 22.58
CA ILE A 6 -25.35 -4.00 21.64
C ILE A 6 -24.21 -3.17 21.01
N MET A 7 -23.12 -2.92 21.74
CA MET A 7 -21.94 -2.19 21.21
C MET A 7 -21.11 -3.06 20.27
N ALA A 8 -20.88 -4.34 20.61
CA ALA A 8 -20.16 -5.28 19.75
C ALA A 8 -20.90 -5.61 18.44
N SER A 9 -22.23 -5.44 18.42
CA SER A 9 -23.08 -5.73 17.26
C SER A 9 -23.11 -4.62 16.19
N MET A 10 -22.57 -3.42 16.44
CA MET A 10 -22.70 -2.29 15.49
C MET A 10 -21.54 -2.15 14.50
N MET A 11 -20.44 -2.91 14.62
CA MET A 11 -19.35 -2.82 13.65
C MET A 11 -18.60 -4.16 13.51
N THR A 12 -19.07 -5.04 12.64
CA THR A 12 -18.27 -6.21 12.22
C THR A 12 -17.30 -5.78 11.13
N LEU A 13 -16.01 -5.70 11.47
CA LEU A 13 -14.96 -5.48 10.48
C LEU A 13 -14.93 -6.65 9.49
N LYS A 14 -15.17 -6.35 8.20
CA LYS A 14 -15.09 -7.36 7.14
C LYS A 14 -13.65 -7.84 6.90
N VAL A 15 -12.68 -7.03 7.28
CA VAL A 15 -11.24 -7.30 7.14
C VAL A 15 -10.56 -6.79 8.41
N THR A 16 -9.71 -7.61 9.03
CA THR A 16 -9.01 -7.22 10.24
C THR A 16 -7.80 -6.33 9.91
N PRO A 17 -7.33 -5.48 10.84
CA PRO A 17 -6.12 -4.68 10.66
C PRO A 17 -4.89 -5.50 10.26
N GLU A 18 -4.74 -6.72 10.78
CA GLU A 18 -3.63 -7.62 10.46
C GLU A 18 -3.64 -8.05 8.99
N ILE A 19 -4.83 -8.35 8.45
CA ILE A 19 -5.00 -8.70 7.04
C ILE A 19 -4.68 -7.49 6.14
N LEU A 20 -5.09 -6.28 6.54
CA LEU A 20 -4.76 -5.05 5.81
C LEU A 20 -3.24 -4.81 5.77
N ILE A 21 -2.55 -4.98 6.90
CA ILE A 21 -1.08 -4.83 6.99
C ILE A 21 -0.38 -5.89 6.13
N ALA A 22 -0.76 -7.15 6.25
CA ALA A 22 -0.16 -8.24 5.49
C ALA A 22 -0.29 -8.01 3.97
N LYS A 23 -1.48 -7.59 3.51
CA LYS A 23 -1.70 -7.28 2.09
C LYS A 23 -0.99 -6.02 1.63
N ALA A 24 -0.87 -5.01 2.50
CA ALA A 24 -0.05 -3.84 2.19
C ALA A 24 1.43 -4.21 1.99
N ASP A 25 1.97 -5.11 2.82
CA ASP A 25 3.37 -5.58 2.71
C ASP A 25 3.61 -6.40 1.44
N GLU A 26 2.66 -7.26 1.05
CA GLU A 26 2.70 -7.97 -0.24
C GLU A 26 2.77 -6.99 -1.42
N VAL A 27 1.88 -5.99 -1.44
CA VAL A 27 1.84 -4.98 -2.51
C VAL A 27 3.14 -4.16 -2.55
N ILE A 28 3.70 -3.77 -1.39
CA ILE A 28 4.98 -3.05 -1.33
C ILE A 28 6.10 -3.88 -1.98
N LYS A 29 6.13 -5.19 -1.72
CA LYS A 29 7.12 -6.08 -2.31
C LYS A 29 6.97 -6.15 -3.82
N ASP A 30 5.76 -6.34 -4.32
CA ASP A 30 5.49 -6.44 -5.76
C ASP A 30 5.84 -5.14 -6.49
N VAL A 31 5.47 -3.99 -5.91
CA VAL A 31 5.80 -2.66 -6.44
C VAL A 31 7.32 -2.45 -6.48
N SER A 32 8.05 -2.89 -5.45
CA SER A 32 9.51 -2.85 -5.42
C SER A 32 10.13 -3.71 -6.54
N SER A 33 9.61 -4.91 -6.77
CA SER A 33 10.05 -5.78 -7.86
C SER A 33 9.84 -5.13 -9.23
N ILE A 34 8.67 -4.54 -9.48
CA ILE A 34 8.39 -3.84 -10.74
C ILE A 34 9.36 -2.67 -10.96
N LYS A 35 9.68 -1.89 -9.91
CA LYS A 35 10.67 -0.80 -10.02
C LYS A 35 12.04 -1.32 -10.47
N GLN A 36 12.51 -2.41 -9.88
CA GLN A 36 13.79 -3.03 -10.25
C GLN A 36 13.81 -3.57 -11.68
N GLU A 37 12.72 -4.19 -12.12
CA GLU A 37 12.58 -4.67 -13.50
C GLU A 37 12.60 -3.50 -14.50
N MET A 38 11.91 -2.40 -14.18
CA MET A 38 11.91 -1.19 -15.01
C MET A 38 13.30 -0.56 -15.11
N GLU A 39 14.05 -0.50 -14.01
CA GLU A 39 15.45 -0.05 -14.04
C GLU A 39 16.32 -0.96 -14.92
N THR A 40 16.11 -2.28 -14.84
CA THR A 40 16.82 -3.25 -15.69
C THR A 40 16.50 -3.05 -17.17
N ILE A 41 15.23 -2.79 -17.50
CA ILE A 41 14.81 -2.48 -18.87
C ILE A 41 15.47 -1.19 -19.35
N GLN A 42 15.46 -0.13 -18.54
CA GLN A 42 16.12 1.14 -18.87
C GLN A 42 17.60 0.93 -19.20
N GLN A 43 18.32 0.17 -18.36
CA GLN A 43 19.74 -0.11 -18.60
C GLN A 43 19.97 -0.85 -19.92
N LYS A 44 19.12 -1.81 -20.26
CA LYS A 44 19.19 -2.54 -21.53
C LYS A 44 18.88 -1.63 -22.73
N VAL A 45 17.86 -0.79 -22.62
CA VAL A 45 17.49 0.18 -23.67
C VAL A 45 18.64 1.16 -23.92
N GLU A 46 19.26 1.68 -22.86
CA GLU A 46 20.42 2.56 -22.96
C GLU A 46 21.64 1.87 -23.57
N GLY A 47 21.88 0.61 -23.19
CA GLY A 47 22.95 -0.22 -23.76
C GLY A 47 22.83 -0.43 -25.27
N THR A 48 21.62 -0.32 -25.84
CA THR A 48 21.43 -0.44 -27.30
C THR A 48 22.10 0.66 -28.09
N LYS A 49 22.42 1.81 -27.48
CA LYS A 49 23.11 2.93 -28.15
C LYS A 49 24.45 2.53 -28.76
N ALA A 50 25.13 1.54 -28.19
CA ALA A 50 26.46 1.12 -28.62
C ALA A 50 26.46 0.35 -29.95
N TYR A 51 25.37 -0.33 -30.31
CA TYR A 51 25.32 -1.21 -31.47
C TYR A 51 24.15 -0.94 -32.41
N TRP A 52 23.08 -0.29 -31.93
CA TRP A 52 21.94 0.10 -32.75
C TRP A 52 21.98 1.60 -33.06
N ILE A 53 22.81 1.90 -34.07
CA ILE A 53 23.11 3.25 -34.56
C ILE A 53 22.15 3.60 -35.71
N GLY A 54 21.63 4.81 -35.70
CA GLY A 54 20.76 5.36 -36.75
C GLY A 54 19.33 5.66 -36.29
N GLU A 55 18.57 6.27 -37.18
CA GLU A 55 17.26 6.87 -36.89
C GLU A 55 16.26 5.91 -36.24
N ALA A 56 16.26 4.63 -36.66
CA ALA A 56 15.40 3.61 -36.07
C ALA A 56 15.71 3.37 -34.59
N GLY A 57 16.99 3.24 -34.23
CA GLY A 57 17.40 3.06 -32.84
C GLY A 57 17.07 4.29 -31.99
N ASP A 58 17.27 5.49 -32.53
CA ASP A 58 16.95 6.74 -31.86
C ASP A 58 15.44 6.89 -31.62
N LEU A 59 14.62 6.56 -32.62
CA LEU A 59 13.16 6.57 -32.51
C LEU A 59 12.67 5.59 -31.42
N HIS A 60 13.17 4.36 -31.40
CA HIS A 60 12.75 3.36 -30.40
C HIS A 60 13.13 3.78 -28.98
N ARG A 61 14.33 4.34 -28.78
CA ARG A 61 14.75 4.88 -27.46
C ARG A 61 13.88 6.06 -27.04
N LYS A 62 13.52 6.93 -27.99
CA LYS A 62 12.59 8.04 -27.74
C LYS A 62 11.22 7.53 -27.31
N LEU A 63 10.61 6.61 -28.06
CA LEU A 63 9.30 6.03 -27.73
C LEU A 63 9.29 5.37 -26.35
N TYR A 64 10.37 4.69 -25.97
CA TYR A 64 10.51 4.13 -24.63
C TYR A 64 10.56 5.23 -23.56
N ASN A 65 11.34 6.29 -23.76
CA ASN A 65 11.40 7.42 -22.83
C ASN A 65 10.05 8.15 -22.71
N ASP A 66 9.31 8.29 -23.81
CA ASP A 66 7.98 8.90 -23.80
C ASP A 66 6.99 8.07 -22.95
N GLN A 67 7.07 6.73 -23.00
CA GLN A 67 6.23 5.84 -22.17
C GLN A 67 6.69 5.75 -20.71
N LYS A 68 7.94 6.12 -20.42
CA LYS A 68 8.52 6.02 -19.09
C LYS A 68 7.81 6.91 -18.08
N GLU A 69 7.39 8.10 -18.49
CA GLU A 69 6.65 9.04 -17.62
C GLU A 69 5.34 8.41 -17.15
N ASP A 70 4.55 7.84 -18.06
CA ASP A 70 3.30 7.14 -17.72
C ASP A 70 3.54 5.98 -16.74
N ILE A 71 4.62 5.22 -16.94
CA ILE A 71 4.97 4.11 -16.04
C ILE A 71 5.35 4.64 -14.66
N GLN A 72 6.12 5.73 -14.58
CA GLN A 72 6.48 6.34 -13.30
C GLN A 72 5.26 6.84 -12.53
N ASP A 73 4.28 7.42 -13.22
CA ASP A 73 3.03 7.86 -12.60
C ASP A 73 2.17 6.69 -12.11
N MET A 74 2.09 5.60 -12.88
CA MET A 74 1.45 4.37 -12.40
C MET A 74 2.14 3.82 -11.15
N MET A 75 3.47 3.80 -11.12
CA MET A 75 4.23 3.33 -9.96
C MET A 75 4.02 4.19 -8.72
N ARG A 76 3.90 5.52 -8.88
CA ARG A 76 3.59 6.43 -7.77
C ARG A 76 2.24 6.11 -7.14
N ARG A 77 1.21 5.87 -7.96
CA ARG A 77 -0.14 5.51 -7.48
C ARG A 77 -0.15 4.16 -6.77
N LEU A 78 0.57 3.17 -7.31
CA LEU A 78 0.70 1.86 -6.68
C LEU A 78 1.44 1.92 -5.34
N ASP A 79 2.37 2.87 -5.16
CA ASP A 79 3.05 3.13 -3.89
C ASP A 79 2.14 3.77 -2.83
N GLU A 80 1.11 4.53 -3.24
CA GLU A 80 0.19 5.22 -2.33
C GLU A 80 -0.75 4.25 -1.61
N HIS A 81 -1.36 3.31 -2.34
CA HIS A 81 -2.35 2.38 -1.80
C HIS A 81 -1.90 1.53 -0.59
N PRO A 82 -0.70 0.92 -0.56
CA PRO A 82 -0.27 0.18 0.62
C PRO A 82 -0.01 1.08 1.83
N ARG A 83 0.36 2.36 1.62
CA ARG A 83 0.47 3.33 2.72
C ARG A 83 -0.91 3.63 3.30
N ASP A 84 -1.90 3.83 2.45
CA ASP A 84 -3.29 4.07 2.88
C ASP A 84 -3.84 2.88 3.67
N LEU A 85 -3.60 1.65 3.21
CA LEU A 85 -4.02 0.43 3.94
C LEU A 85 -3.39 0.35 5.34
N LYS A 86 -2.12 0.71 5.49
CA LYS A 86 -1.44 0.75 6.79
C LYS A 86 -1.99 1.85 7.70
N ILE A 87 -2.30 3.03 7.15
CA ILE A 87 -2.94 4.12 7.91
C ILE A 87 -4.31 3.68 8.43
N ILE A 88 -5.13 3.06 7.57
CA ILE A 88 -6.45 2.54 7.95
C ILE A 88 -6.30 1.50 9.08
N ALA A 89 -5.40 0.52 8.93
CA ALA A 89 -5.15 -0.49 9.96
C ALA A 89 -4.72 0.14 11.29
N SER A 90 -3.79 1.10 11.26
CA SER A 90 -3.32 1.81 12.45
C SER A 90 -4.46 2.56 13.15
N ASN A 91 -5.31 3.26 12.40
CA ASN A 91 -6.44 4.01 12.97
C ASN A 91 -7.42 3.09 13.70
N TYR A 92 -7.73 1.92 13.12
CA TYR A 92 -8.58 0.93 13.77
C TYR A 92 -7.96 0.41 15.07
N MET A 93 -6.68 0.01 15.04
CA MET A 93 -5.98 -0.51 16.22
C MET A 93 -5.90 0.53 17.35
N THR A 94 -5.63 1.79 17.01
CA THR A 94 -5.60 2.88 18.00
C THR A 94 -6.98 3.12 18.61
N THR A 95 -8.02 3.18 17.78
CA THR A 95 -9.39 3.43 18.24
C THR A 95 -9.88 2.29 19.14
N GLU A 96 -9.63 1.05 18.76
CA GLU A 96 -10.02 -0.13 19.55
C GLU A 96 -9.35 -0.12 20.92
N LYS A 97 -8.05 0.16 20.96
CA LYS A 97 -7.30 0.30 22.22
C LYS A 97 -7.82 1.43 23.11
N GLU A 98 -8.21 2.56 22.54
CA GLU A 98 -8.82 3.67 23.29
C GLU A 98 -10.18 3.27 23.88
N VAL A 99 -11.01 2.57 23.11
CA VAL A 99 -12.30 2.05 23.56
C VAL A 99 -12.12 1.03 24.69
N GLU A 100 -11.17 0.09 24.57
CA GLU A 100 -10.83 -0.87 25.63
C GLU A 100 -10.41 -0.16 26.92
N ASN A 101 -9.54 0.85 26.82
CA ASN A 101 -9.10 1.62 27.98
C ASN A 101 -10.27 2.34 28.67
N ILE A 102 -11.17 2.94 27.91
CA ILE A 102 -12.39 3.60 28.43
C ILE A 102 -13.29 2.57 29.11
N ALA A 103 -13.54 1.42 28.47
CA ALA A 103 -14.38 0.36 29.01
C ALA A 103 -13.82 -0.23 30.32
N ASN A 104 -12.50 -0.42 30.40
CA ASN A 104 -11.82 -0.87 31.61
C ASN A 104 -11.95 0.17 32.73
N ALA A 105 -11.72 1.46 32.44
CA ALA A 105 -11.87 2.54 33.43
C ALA A 105 -13.32 2.72 33.94
N LEU A 106 -14.32 2.43 33.10
CA LEU A 106 -15.73 2.39 33.50
C LEU A 106 -16.02 1.21 34.43
N THR A 107 -15.45 0.04 34.14
CA THR A 107 -15.64 -1.20 34.94
C THR A 107 -15.02 -1.05 36.33
N ASP A 108 -13.85 -0.41 36.43
CA ASP A 108 -13.17 -0.14 37.71
C ASP A 108 -13.94 0.84 38.62
N ASN A 109 -14.82 1.67 38.04
CA ASN A 109 -15.65 2.64 38.77
C ASN A 109 -17.03 2.10 39.18
N VAL A 110 -17.33 0.83 38.94
CA VAL A 110 -18.56 0.19 39.43
C VAL A 110 -18.30 -0.34 40.86
N ILE A 111 -18.76 0.42 41.86
CA ILE A 111 -18.87 -0.07 43.24
C ILE A 111 -20.07 -1.03 43.30
N VAL A 112 -19.82 -2.28 43.69
CA VAL A 112 -20.86 -3.31 43.96
C VAL A 112 -21.51 -3.08 45.32
#